data_AF-A0A1G7QTH1-F1
#
_entry.id   AF-A0A1G7QTH1-F1
#
_cell.length_a   1.000
_cell.length_b   1.000
_cell.length_c   1.000
_cell.angle_alpha   90.00
_cell.angle_beta   90.00
_cell.angle_gamma   90.00
#
_symmetry.space_group_name_H-M   'P 1'
#
loop_
_entity.id
_entity.type
_entity.pdbx_description
1 polymer ?
#
loop_
_entity_poly.entity_id
_entity_poly.type
_entity_poly.pdbx_seq_one_letter_code
_entity_poly.pdbx_strand_id
1 'polypeptide(L)'
;MAQGEQPERARLNAELALTEQLLRTETQHLQELDEKRRLITDGLADLSAPSGMWEHYLDEIDQAMIAARNRIDELDYLREDIRSHLEPHQ
;
A
#
# COMPACT_ATOMS: atom_id res chain seq x y z
N MET A 1 3.75 33.74 -20.52
CA MET A 1 4.38 33.01 -19.40
C MET A 1 3.98 31.54 -19.48
N ALA A 2 4.52 30.77 -20.44
CA ALA A 2 4.05 29.41 -20.75
C ALA A 2 5.15 28.33 -20.79
N GLN A 3 6.42 28.71 -20.60
CA GLN A 3 7.55 27.77 -20.71
C GLN A 3 7.86 27.01 -19.39
N GLY A 4 7.31 27.45 -18.25
CA GLY A 4 7.50 26.80 -16.95
C GLY A 4 6.43 25.79 -16.54
N GLU A 5 5.20 25.91 -17.07
CA GLU A 5 4.07 25.04 -16.72
C GLU A 5 4.18 23.63 -17.34
N GLN A 6 4.77 23.52 -18.54
CA GLN A 6 4.95 22.23 -19.22
C GLN A 6 5.90 21.27 -18.48
N PRO A 7 7.11 21.69 -18.02
CA PRO A 7 7.99 20.79 -17.26
C PRO A 7 7.44 20.42 -15.89
N GLU A 8 6.75 21.33 -15.20
CA GLU A 8 6.11 21.06 -13.91
C GLU A 8 4.98 20.05 -14.04
N ARG A 9 4.09 20.24 -15.03
CA ARG A 9 3.02 19.28 -15.33
C ARG A 9 3.56 17.91 -15.73
N ALA A 10 4.65 17.86 -16.50
CA ALA A 10 5.29 16.60 -16.86
C ALA A 10 5.86 15.87 -15.63
N ARG A 11 6.47 16.63 -14.71
CA ARG A 11 6.96 16.11 -13.42
C ARG A 11 5.81 15.55 -12.57
N LEU A 12 4.74 16.31 -12.38
CA LEU A 12 3.57 15.88 -11.60
C LEU A 12 2.91 14.62 -12.20
N ASN A 13 2.83 14.51 -13.53
CA ASN A 13 2.36 13.27 -14.17
C ASN A 13 3.28 12.07 -13.91
N ALA A 14 4.60 12.28 -13.90
CA ALA A 14 5.54 11.20 -13.59
C ALA A 14 5.46 10.76 -12.11
N GLU A 15 5.31 11.72 -11.19
CA GLU A 15 5.09 11.45 -9.77
C GLU A 15 3.75 10.73 -9.54
N LEU A 16 2.69 11.12 -10.25
CA LEU A 16 1.40 10.43 -10.22
C LEU A 16 1.52 8.98 -10.70
N ALA A 17 2.18 8.75 -11.84
CA ALA A 17 2.37 7.41 -12.39
C ALA A 17 3.18 6.50 -11.45
N LEU A 18 4.22 7.04 -10.81
CA LEU A 18 4.99 6.33 -9.79
C LEU A 18 4.13 6.01 -8.56
N THR A 19 3.38 6.98 -8.05
CA THR A 19 2.49 6.80 -6.90
C THR A 19 1.44 5.72 -7.16
N GLU A 20 0.82 5.72 -8.34
CA GLU A 20 -0.13 4.68 -8.76
C GLU A 20 0.52 3.31 -8.91
N GLN A 21 1.78 3.24 -9.36
CA GLN A 21 2.52 1.98 -9.38
C GLN A 21 2.78 1.46 -7.96
N LEU A 22 3.25 2.33 -7.06
CA LEU A 22 3.50 1.97 -5.66
C LEU A 22 2.21 1.51 -4.96
N LEU A 23 1.08 2.18 -5.20
CA LEU A 23 -0.23 1.76 -4.70
C LEU A 23 -0.60 0.34 -5.13
N ARG A 24 -0.40 0.00 -6.42
CA ARG A 24 -0.65 -1.35 -6.91
C ARG A 24 0.25 -2.38 -6.22
N THR A 25 1.53 -2.06 -6.06
CA THR A 25 2.50 -2.94 -5.39
C THR A 25 2.15 -3.15 -3.91
N GLU A 26 1.87 -2.09 -3.16
CA GLU A 26 1.50 -2.21 -1.73
C GLU A 26 0.15 -2.91 -1.55
N THR A 27 -0.82 -2.67 -2.44
CA THR A 27 -2.10 -3.39 -2.43
C THR A 27 -1.91 -4.88 -2.67
N GLN A 28 -1.07 -5.25 -3.64
CA GLN A 28 -0.73 -6.65 -3.88
C GLN A 28 -0.02 -7.25 -2.66
N HIS A 29 0.93 -6.53 -2.06
CA HIS A 29 1.64 -6.98 -0.87
C HIS A 29 0.68 -7.24 0.31
N LEU A 30 -0.31 -6.37 0.53
CA LEU A 30 -1.32 -6.55 1.56
C LEU A 30 -2.18 -7.80 1.30
N GLN A 31 -2.55 -8.07 0.04
CA GLN A 31 -3.27 -9.29 -0.33
C GLN A 31 -2.43 -10.56 -0.07
N GLU A 32 -1.14 -10.52 -0.37
CA GLU A 32 -0.22 -11.62 -0.08
C GLU A 32 -0.07 -11.88 1.43
N LEU A 33 -0.05 -10.82 2.25
CA LEU A 33 -0.03 -10.94 3.70
C LEU A 33 -1.33 -11.52 4.25
N ASP A 34 -2.48 -11.06 3.74
CA ASP A 34 -3.80 -11.57 4.14
C ASP A 34 -3.95 -13.06 3.83
N GLU A 35 -3.52 -13.48 2.63
CA GLU A 35 -3.52 -14.89 2.24
C GLU A 35 -2.56 -15.72 3.10
N LYS A 36 -1.35 -15.23 3.38
CA LYS A 36 -0.41 -15.91 4.29
C LYS A 36 -1.01 -16.08 5.69
N ARG A 37 -1.63 -15.03 6.22
CA ARG A 37 -2.31 -15.05 7.52
C ARG A 37 -3.40 -16.10 7.55
N ARG A 38 -4.23 -16.14 6.50
CA ARG A 38 -5.33 -17.11 6.35
C ARG A 38 -4.79 -18.54 6.32
N LEU A 39 -3.80 -18.83 5.49
CA LEU A 39 -3.20 -20.17 5.37
C LEU A 39 -2.60 -20.66 6.69
N ILE A 40 -1.91 -19.79 7.43
CA ILE A 40 -1.39 -20.13 8.75
C ILE A 40 -2.54 -20.39 9.72
N THR A 41 -3.52 -19.49 9.78
CA THR A 41 -4.68 -19.64 10.69
C THR A 41 -5.44 -20.93 10.43
N ASP A 42 -5.72 -21.24 9.17
CA ASP A 42 -6.39 -22.48 8.75
C ASP A 42 -5.56 -23.70 9.15
N GLY A 43 -4.24 -23.68 8.92
CA GLY A 43 -3.35 -24.77 9.31
C GLY A 43 -3.20 -24.97 10.83
N LEU A 44 -3.34 -23.91 11.62
CA LEU A 44 -3.32 -23.98 13.09
C LEU A 44 -4.63 -24.50 13.67
N ALA A 45 -5.77 -24.32 12.98
CA ALA A 45 -7.07 -24.78 13.45
C ALA A 45 -7.11 -26.32 13.61
N ASP A 46 -6.29 -27.04 12.85
CA ASP A 46 -6.17 -28.49 12.91
C ASP A 46 -5.25 -28.97 14.05
N LEU A 47 -4.58 -28.06 14.77
CA LEU A 47 -3.67 -28.39 15.86
C LEU A 47 -4.37 -28.31 17.22
N SER A 48 -4.18 -29.33 18.05
CA SER A 48 -4.69 -29.36 19.42
C SER A 48 -4.01 -28.35 20.36
N ALA A 49 -2.80 -27.90 20.01
CA ALA A 49 -2.05 -26.86 20.72
C ALA A 49 -1.11 -26.13 19.74
N PRO A 50 -1.44 -24.89 19.32
CA PRO A 50 -0.52 -24.04 18.57
C PRO A 50 0.74 -23.75 19.39
N SER A 51 1.91 -23.71 18.74
CA SER A 51 3.13 -23.28 19.42
C SER A 51 3.18 -21.76 19.50
N GLY A 52 3.79 -21.20 20.56
CA GLY A 52 3.98 -19.75 20.67
C GLY A 52 4.84 -19.13 19.56
N MET A 53 5.58 -19.95 18.82
CA MET A 53 6.26 -19.51 17.59
C MET A 53 5.25 -19.09 16.51
N TRP A 54 4.15 -19.82 16.36
CA TRP A 54 3.12 -19.49 15.37
C TRP A 54 2.31 -18.26 15.76
N GLU A 55 2.04 -18.07 17.05
CA GLU A 55 1.44 -16.84 17.57
C GLU A 55 2.31 -15.63 17.24
N HIS A 56 3.63 -15.74 17.50
CA HIS A 56 4.58 -14.67 17.15
C HIS A 56 4.60 -14.36 15.64
N TYR A 57 4.58 -15.37 14.77
CA TYR A 57 4.52 -15.15 13.33
C TYR A 57 3.23 -14.47 12.88
N LEU A 58 2.08 -14.82 13.48
CA LEU A 58 0.82 -14.13 13.19
C LEU A 58 0.87 -12.65 13.62
N ASP A 59 1.47 -12.35 14.77
CA ASP A 59 1.69 -10.97 15.22
C ASP A 59 2.58 -10.18 14.25
N GLU A 60 3.66 -10.78 13.74
CA GLU A 60 4.52 -10.14 12.74
C GLU A 60 3.77 -9.84 11.43
N ILE A 61 2.92 -10.78 10.98
CA ILE A 61 2.07 -10.57 9.80
C ILE A 61 1.07 -9.44 10.06
N ASP A 62 0.43 -9.41 11.22
CA ASP A 62 -0.53 -8.37 11.58
C ASP A 62 0.15 -6.98 11.62
N GLN A 63 1.37 -6.88 12.16
CA GLN A 63 2.15 -5.63 12.11
C GLN A 63 2.52 -5.23 10.69
N ALA A 64 2.94 -6.18 9.85
CA ALA A 64 3.25 -5.91 8.45
C ALA A 64 2.01 -5.43 7.67
N MET A 65 0.83 -6.01 7.93
CA MET A 65 -0.44 -5.59 7.34
C MET A 65 -0.81 -4.17 7.75
N ILE A 66 -0.63 -3.81 9.02
CA ILE A 66 -0.84 -2.43 9.49
C ILE A 66 0.09 -1.46 8.77
N ALA A 67 1.37 -1.80 8.64
CA ALA A 67 2.35 -0.97 7.95
C ALA A 67 2.00 -0.80 6.46
N ALA A 68 1.60 -1.88 5.77
CA ALA A 68 1.18 -1.81 4.37
C ALA A 68 -0.08 -0.95 4.18
N ARG A 69 -1.08 -1.06 5.07
CA ARG A 69 -2.28 -0.20 5.05
C ARG A 69 -1.93 1.27 5.23
N ASN A 70 -1.09 1.60 6.20
CA ASN A 70 -0.65 2.98 6.41
C ASN A 70 0.05 3.56 5.18
N ARG A 71 0.89 2.76 4.50
CA ARG A 71 1.54 3.19 3.24
C ARG A 71 0.54 3.40 2.12
N ILE A 72 -0.47 2.54 2.00
CA ILE A 72 -1.54 2.72 1.02
C ILE A 72 -2.27 4.04 1.29
N ASP A 73 -2.64 4.32 2.54
CA ASP A 73 -3.31 5.57 2.92
C ASP A 73 -2.44 6.81 2.61
N GLU A 74 -1.14 6.75 2.90
CA GLU A 74 -0.18 7.82 2.58
C GLU A 74 -0.05 8.04 1.06
N LEU A 75 0.03 6.96 0.29
CA LEU A 75 0.13 7.01 -1.18
C LEU A 75 -1.18 7.49 -1.82
N ASP A 76 -2.34 7.10 -1.28
CA ASP A 76 -3.64 7.59 -1.74
C ASP A 76 -3.77 9.09 -1.47
N TYR A 77 -3.36 9.56 -0.28
CA TYR A 77 -3.30 10.99 0.02
C TYR A 77 -2.40 11.74 -0.98
N LEU A 78 -1.19 11.22 -1.22
CA LEU A 78 -0.25 11.82 -2.20
C LEU A 78 -0.84 11.83 -3.61
N ARG A 79 -1.53 10.76 -4.02
CA ARG A 79 -2.19 10.67 -5.32
C ARG A 79 -3.24 11.77 -5.50
N GLU A 80 -4.10 11.97 -4.51
CA GLU A 80 -5.13 13.00 -4.56
C GLU A 80 -4.54 14.42 -4.49
N ASP A 81 -3.49 14.63 -3.69
CA ASP A 81 -2.75 15.88 -3.66
C ASP A 81 -2.16 16.23 -5.04
N ILE A 82 -1.44 15.30 -5.68
CA ILE A 82 -0.88 15.50 -7.03
C ILE A 82 -1.99 15.77 -8.06
N ARG A 83 -3.12 15.06 -7.98
CA ARG A 83 -4.27 15.27 -8.87
C ARG A 83 -4.83 16.68 -8.73
N SER A 84 -4.97 17.18 -7.51
CA SER A 84 -5.48 18.55 -7.25
C SER A 84 -4.59 19.64 -7.86
N HIS A 85 -3.27 19.40 -7.95
CA HIS A 85 -2.32 20.31 -8.61
C HIS A 85 -2.35 20.20 -10.15
N LEU A 86 -2.86 19.09 -10.70
CA LEU A 86 -3.02 18.87 -12.14
C LEU A 86 -4.37 19.37 -12.67
N GLU A 87 -5.39 19.48 -11.80
CA GLU A 87 -6.69 20.03 -12.17
C GLU A 87 -6.60 21.54 -12.39
N PRO A 88 -7.07 22.07 -13.54
CA PRO A 88 -7.15 23.51 -13.72
C PRO A 88 -8.17 24.08 -12.74
N HIS A 89 -7.74 25.00 -11.87
CA HIS A 89 -8.65 25.81 -11.06
C HIS A 89 -9.67 26.47 -12.01
N GLN A 90 -10.93 26.03 -11.96
CA GLN A 90 -12.03 26.61 -12.72
C GLN A 90 -12.42 27.97 -12.17
#